data_AF-A0A1G8KTW8-F1
#
_entry.id   AF-A0A1G8KTW8-F1
#
_cell.length_a   1.000
_cell.length_b   1.000
_cell.length_c   1.000
_cell.angle_alpha   90.00
_cell.angle_beta   90.00
_cell.angle_gamma   90.00
#
_symmetry.space_group_name_H-M   'P 1'
#
loop_
_entity.id
_entity.type
_entity.pdbx_description
1 polymer ?
#
loop_
_entity_poly.entity_id
_entity_poly.type
_entity_poly.pdbx_seq_one_letter_code
_entity_poly.pdbx_strand_id
1 'polypeptide(L)'
;MEANHSAILTELLKARGLFVTDRDDGSLNVRNPLHPHVREAVGAVNGSYLTDDGYELGEQGDEPATADRIAFLLGLPGAAGPHRAGLSAEARGDKRPAHRTRQLRQPQHNAEDPSS
;
A
#
# COMPACT_ATOMS: atom_id res chain seq x y z
N MET A 1 -5.07 -10.23 26.89
CA MET A 1 -4.71 -8.88 26.40
C MET A 1 -5.42 -8.54 25.08
N GLU A 2 -6.43 -9.32 24.67
CA GLU A 2 -7.20 -9.15 23.41
C GLU A 2 -7.95 -7.80 23.28
N ALA A 3 -8.46 -7.25 24.39
CA ALA A 3 -9.35 -6.09 24.37
C ALA A 3 -8.73 -4.82 23.76
N ASN A 4 -7.40 -4.68 23.83
CA ASN A 4 -6.73 -3.47 23.32
C ASN A 4 -6.63 -3.49 21.79
N HIS A 5 -6.30 -4.64 21.20
CA HIS A 5 -6.12 -4.78 19.75
C HIS A 5 -7.44 -4.59 19.00
N SER A 6 -8.55 -5.17 19.49
CA SER A 6 -9.87 -4.97 18.89
C SER A 6 -10.34 -3.51 18.95
N ALA A 7 -10.08 -2.81 20.06
CA ALA A 7 -10.41 -1.39 20.20
C ALA A 7 -9.59 -0.52 19.22
N ILE A 8 -8.29 -0.78 19.09
CA ILE A 8 -7.42 -0.09 18.12
C ILE A 8 -7.94 -0.29 16.70
N LEU A 9 -8.21 -1.54 16.32
CA LEU A 9 -8.74 -1.87 15.00
C LEU A 9 -10.08 -1.16 14.74
N THR A 10 -10.98 -1.17 15.72
CA THR A 10 -12.28 -0.48 15.65
C THR A 10 -12.14 1.00 15.33
N GLU A 11 -11.27 1.71 16.05
CA GLU A 11 -11.05 3.15 15.82
C GLU A 11 -10.42 3.42 14.46
N LEU A 12 -9.49 2.56 14.01
CA LEU A 12 -8.88 2.66 12.69
C LEU A 12 -9.88 2.43 11.54
N LEU A 13 -10.83 1.51 11.71
CA LEU A 13 -11.90 1.26 10.75
C LEU A 13 -12.88 2.44 10.69
N LYS A 14 -13.28 2.98 11.85
CA LYS A 14 -14.11 4.19 11.93
C LYS A 14 -13.44 5.39 11.29
N ALA A 15 -12.14 5.57 11.50
CA ALA A 15 -11.36 6.67 10.90
C ALA A 15 -11.33 6.60 9.37
N ARG A 16 -11.47 5.39 8.79
CA ARG A 16 -11.60 5.17 7.34
C ARG A 16 -13.03 5.38 6.82
N GLY A 17 -13.98 5.72 7.69
CA GLY A 17 -15.38 5.94 7.34
C GLY A 17 -16.23 4.67 7.32
N LEU A 18 -15.74 3.56 7.89
CA LEU A 18 -16.53 2.34 8.04
C LEU A 18 -17.43 2.44 9.27
N PHE A 19 -18.60 1.82 9.17
CA PHE A 19 -19.47 1.62 10.32
C PHE A 19 -19.14 0.30 10.99
N VAL A 20 -18.85 0.33 12.29
CA VAL A 20 -18.41 -0.83 13.08
C VAL A 20 -19.37 -1.04 14.26
N THR A 21 -19.79 -2.27 14.47
CA THR A 21 -20.58 -2.71 15.64
C THR A 21 -20.03 -4.02 16.17
N ASP A 22 -20.04 -4.19 17.48
CA ASP A 22 -19.72 -5.48 18.09
C ASP A 22 -20.82 -6.51 17.82
N ARG A 23 -20.43 -7.78 17.71
CA ARG A 23 -21.33 -8.94 17.72
C ARG A 23 -21.29 -9.63 19.08
N ASP A 24 -22.29 -10.46 19.33
CA ASP A 24 -22.43 -11.20 20.60
C ASP A 24 -21.27 -12.18 20.86
N ASP A 25 -20.56 -12.62 19.81
CA ASP A 25 -19.40 -13.50 19.88
C ASP A 25 -18.07 -12.77 20.07
N GLY A 26 -18.09 -11.43 20.19
CA GLY A 26 -16.90 -10.60 20.34
C GLY A 26 -16.18 -10.27 19.03
N SER A 27 -16.72 -10.69 17.88
CA SER A 27 -16.26 -10.24 16.57
C SER A 27 -16.84 -8.87 16.21
N LEU A 28 -16.23 -8.21 15.22
CA LEU A 28 -16.67 -6.92 14.71
C LEU A 28 -17.50 -7.12 13.44
N ASN A 29 -18.68 -6.54 13.37
CA ASN A 29 -19.43 -6.38 12.13
C ASN A 29 -19.10 -5.00 11.52
N VAL A 30 -18.47 -5.02 10.34
CA VAL A 30 -17.95 -3.85 9.64
C VAL A 30 -18.69 -3.68 8.33
N ARG A 31 -19.20 -2.48 8.02
CA ARG A 31 -19.92 -2.24 6.76
C ARG A 31 -19.57 -0.91 6.13
N ASN A 32 -19.67 -0.85 4.81
CA ASN A 32 -19.60 0.40 4.06
C ASN A 32 -20.94 1.16 4.18
N PRO A 33 -20.99 2.37 4.75
CA PRO A 33 -22.23 3.13 4.86
C PRO A 33 -22.87 3.50 3.52
N LEU A 34 -22.07 3.62 2.46
CA LEU A 34 -22.55 3.94 1.10
C LEU A 34 -23.08 2.70 0.36
N HIS A 35 -22.66 1.51 0.78
CA HIS A 35 -23.09 0.24 0.23
C HIS A 35 -23.46 -0.73 1.36
N PRO A 36 -24.66 -0.58 1.98
CA PRO A 36 -25.02 -1.32 3.20
C PRO A 36 -25.05 -2.85 3.07
N HIS A 37 -25.10 -3.36 1.83
CA HIS A 37 -25.03 -4.79 1.54
C HIS A 37 -23.60 -5.33 1.53
N VAL A 38 -22.59 -4.45 1.47
CA VAL A 38 -21.17 -4.79 1.52
C VAL A 38 -20.70 -4.66 2.96
N ARG A 39 -20.53 -5.81 3.60
CA ARG A 39 -20.12 -5.95 5.00
C ARG A 39 -19.18 -7.11 5.17
N GLU A 40 -18.39 -7.07 6.23
CA GLU A 40 -17.49 -8.12 6.65
C GLU A 40 -17.63 -8.32 8.16
N ALA A 41 -17.52 -9.56 8.60
CA ALA A 41 -17.43 -9.88 10.02
C ALA A 41 -15.99 -10.29 10.34
N VAL A 42 -15.41 -9.69 11.36
CA VAL A 42 -13.97 -9.78 11.66
C VAL A 42 -13.79 -10.31 13.07
N GLY A 43 -13.34 -11.56 13.17
CA GLY A 43 -12.96 -12.21 14.42
C GLY A 43 -11.45 -12.21 14.62
N ALA A 44 -11.01 -12.35 15.87
CA ALA A 44 -9.59 -12.58 16.20
C ALA A 44 -9.40 -14.02 16.70
N VAL A 45 -8.50 -14.77 16.07
CA VAL A 45 -8.19 -16.15 16.42
C VAL A 45 -6.68 -16.35 16.39
N ASN A 46 -6.09 -16.77 17.51
CA ASN A 46 -4.65 -17.05 17.63
C ASN A 46 -3.74 -15.90 17.17
N GLY A 47 -4.14 -14.64 17.42
CA GLY A 47 -3.40 -13.46 16.99
C GLY A 47 -3.64 -13.02 15.55
N SER A 48 -4.44 -13.75 14.77
CA SER A 48 -4.84 -13.38 13.40
C SER A 48 -6.25 -12.83 13.36
N TYR A 49 -6.48 -11.81 12.53
CA TYR A 49 -7.82 -11.32 12.18
C TYR A 49 -8.36 -12.11 11.00
N LEU A 50 -9.54 -12.68 11.14
CA LEU A 50 -10.17 -13.56 10.15
C LEU A 50 -11.57 -13.04 9.79
N THR A 51 -12.01 -13.33 8.56
CA THR A 51 -13.42 -13.21 8.16
C THR A 51 -14.27 -14.33 8.75
N ASP A 52 -15.61 -14.20 8.71
CA ASP A 52 -16.54 -15.29 9.05
C ASP A 52 -16.30 -16.55 8.21
N ASP A 53 -15.83 -16.39 6.96
CA ASP A 53 -15.50 -17.49 6.05
C ASP A 53 -14.09 -18.07 6.30
N GLY A 54 -13.34 -17.54 7.27
CA GLY A 54 -12.02 -18.02 7.67
C GLY A 54 -10.85 -17.48 6.85
N TYR A 55 -11.04 -16.40 6.07
CA TYR A 55 -9.95 -15.75 5.34
C TYR A 55 -9.16 -14.80 6.23
N GLU A 56 -7.83 -14.81 6.09
CA GLU A 56 -6.95 -13.96 6.88
C GLU A 56 -6.90 -12.51 6.37
N LEU A 57 -7.23 -11.58 7.26
CA LEU A 57 -7.21 -10.14 7.02
C LEU A 57 -5.90 -9.49 7.50
N GLY A 58 -5.23 -10.08 8.49
CA GLY A 58 -3.99 -9.60 9.05
C GLY A 58 -3.74 -10.17 10.44
N GLU A 59 -2.86 -9.52 11.20
CA GLU A 59 -2.43 -9.97 12.53
C GLU A 59 -2.56 -8.85 13.57
N GLN A 60 -2.72 -9.25 14.82
CA GLN A 60 -2.66 -8.35 15.97
C GLN A 60 -1.25 -7.76 16.08
N GLY A 61 -1.16 -6.45 16.26
CA GLY A 61 0.08 -5.68 16.19
C GLY A 61 0.31 -5.00 14.83
N ASP A 62 -0.45 -5.36 13.79
CA ASP A 62 -0.51 -4.64 12.51
C ASP A 62 -1.96 -4.24 12.17
N GLU A 63 -2.65 -3.64 13.14
CA GLU A 63 -4.01 -3.13 12.97
C GLU A 63 -4.12 -2.09 11.85
N PRO A 64 -3.14 -1.18 11.61
CA PRO A 64 -3.21 -0.25 10.49
C PRO A 64 -3.30 -0.94 9.12
N ALA A 65 -2.46 -1.93 8.84
CA ALA A 65 -2.52 -2.64 7.56
C ALA A 65 -3.77 -3.51 7.45
N THR A 66 -4.20 -4.13 8.56
CA THR A 66 -5.45 -4.89 8.63
C THR A 66 -6.65 -3.99 8.28
N ALA A 67 -6.72 -2.78 8.85
CA ALA A 67 -7.79 -1.82 8.57
C ALA A 67 -7.79 -1.34 7.11
N ASP A 68 -6.62 -1.15 6.49
CA ASP A 68 -6.51 -0.81 5.06
C ASP A 68 -7.04 -1.95 4.19
N ARG A 69 -6.70 -3.20 4.50
CA ARG A 69 -7.19 -4.36 3.76
C ARG A 69 -8.72 -4.47 3.84
N ILE A 70 -9.29 -4.31 5.03
CA ILE A 70 -10.75 -4.33 5.23
C ILE A 70 -11.43 -3.19 4.46
N ALA A 71 -10.89 -1.98 4.52
CA ALA A 71 -11.44 -0.84 3.79
C ALA A 71 -11.39 -1.04 2.27
N PHE A 72 -10.32 -1.66 1.75
CA PHE A 72 -10.22 -2.05 0.36
C PHE A 72 -11.28 -3.09 -0.04
N LEU A 73 -11.44 -4.16 0.75
CA LEU A 73 -12.44 -5.20 0.52
C LEU A 73 -13.87 -4.63 0.52
N LEU A 74 -14.14 -3.65 1.38
CA LEU A 74 -15.44 -2.98 1.46
C LEU A 74 -15.61 -1.83 0.44
N GLY A 75 -14.67 -1.69 -0.49
CA GLY A 75 -14.80 -0.79 -1.64
C GLY A 75 -14.65 0.70 -1.32
N LEU A 76 -13.94 1.04 -0.24
CA LEU A 76 -13.65 2.44 0.05
C LEU A 76 -12.54 2.98 -0.86
N PRO A 77 -12.77 4.10 -1.59
CA PRO A 77 -11.76 4.69 -2.46
C PRO A 77 -10.59 5.21 -1.63
N GLY A 78 -9.36 4.80 -1.99
CA GLY A 78 -8.13 5.25 -1.34
C GLY A 78 -7.57 4.32 -0.25
N ALA A 79 -8.23 3.20 0.06
CA ALA A 79 -7.71 2.20 0.99
C ALA A 79 -6.50 1.39 0.48
N ALA A 80 -6.16 1.53 -0.80
CA ALA A 80 -4.90 1.02 -1.35
C ALA A 80 -3.73 1.95 -0.95
N GLY A 81 -3.33 1.91 0.32
CA GLY A 81 -1.97 2.29 0.73
C GLY A 81 -0.95 1.32 0.09
N PRO A 82 0.32 1.71 -0.07
CA PRO A 82 1.24 1.08 -1.01
C PRO A 82 1.41 -0.40 -0.67
N HIS A 83 0.90 -1.26 -1.54
CA HIS A 83 1.39 -2.62 -1.65
C HIS A 83 2.92 -2.54 -1.71
N ARG A 84 3.61 -2.95 -0.65
CA ARG A 84 4.96 -3.50 -0.79
C ARG A 84 4.82 -4.76 -1.64
N ALA A 85 4.73 -4.55 -2.95
CA ALA A 85 5.20 -5.50 -3.94
C ALA A 85 6.73 -5.57 -3.79
N GLY A 86 7.18 -6.13 -2.67
CA GLY A 86 8.56 -6.56 -2.45
C GLY A 86 8.81 -7.89 -3.16
N LEU A 87 8.36 -8.02 -4.42
CA LEU A 87 8.95 -8.98 -5.33
C LEU A 87 10.29 -8.37 -5.77
N SER A 88 11.34 -8.82 -5.09
CA SER A 88 12.71 -8.94 -5.58
C SER A 88 12.95 -8.36 -6.98
N ALA A 89 13.35 -7.09 -7.05
CA ALA A 89 13.89 -6.46 -8.25
C ALA A 89 15.33 -6.01 -8.02
N GLU A 90 16.13 -6.80 -7.32
CA GLU A 90 17.59 -6.74 -7.41
C GLU A 90 18.05 -7.51 -8.65
N ALA A 91 17.67 -7.01 -9.83
CA ALA A 91 18.15 -7.51 -11.12
C ALA A 91 18.20 -6.36 -12.12
N ARG A 92 18.94 -5.29 -11.80
CA ARG A 92 19.49 -4.36 -12.80
C ARG A 92 20.92 -4.01 -12.47
N GLY A 93 21.76 -5.05 -12.51
CA GLY A 93 23.11 -4.85 -13.02
C GLY A 93 23.00 -4.62 -14.52
N ASP A 94 22.90 -3.36 -14.95
CA ASP A 94 23.30 -3.02 -16.31
C ASP A 94 24.24 -1.81 -16.26
N LYS A 95 25.46 -2.08 -16.72
CA LYS A 95 26.56 -1.15 -16.70
C LYS A 95 26.48 -0.31 -17.96
N ARG A 96 26.62 1.00 -17.76
CA ARG A 96 26.97 2.07 -18.72
C ARG A 96 25.78 2.90 -19.22
N PRO A 97 26.00 4.21 -19.20
CA PRO A 97 26.02 4.93 -20.46
C PRO A 97 27.42 5.53 -20.67
N ALA A 98 28.10 5.03 -21.70
CA ALA A 98 28.95 5.89 -22.48
C ALA A 98 28.02 6.90 -23.16
N HIS A 99 28.31 8.18 -23.02
CA HIS A 99 28.45 9.11 -24.13
C HIS A 99 28.82 10.48 -23.57
N ARG A 100 30.14 10.64 -23.48
CA ARG A 100 30.85 11.86 -23.17
C ARG A 100 30.35 12.98 -24.09
N THR A 101 29.75 13.99 -23.48
CA THR A 101 29.23 15.21 -24.11
C THR A 101 30.30 15.83 -25.00
N ARG A 102 29.99 15.89 -26.30
CA ARG A 102 30.79 16.52 -27.34
C ARG A 102 30.78 18.04 -27.08
N GLN A 103 31.92 18.59 -26.67
CA GLN A 103 32.10 20.02 -26.49
C GLN A 103 31.88 20.75 -27.83
N LEU A 104 30.96 21.71 -27.83
CA LEU A 104 30.89 22.79 -28.81
C LEU A 104 31.93 23.85 -28.43
N ARG A 105 32.98 24.03 -29.23
CA ARG A 105 33.76 25.27 -29.30
C ARG A 105 34.11 25.59 -30.76
N GLN A 106 33.28 26.49 -31.29
CA GLN A 106 33.57 27.68 -32.11
C GLN A 106 34.29 27.60 -33.47
N PRO A 107 34.03 28.59 -34.36
CA PRO A 107 34.22 28.50 -35.81
C PRO A 107 35.55 29.11 -36.33
N GLN A 108 35.79 28.85 -37.61
CA GLN A 108 36.99 29.09 -38.42
C GLN A 108 37.36 30.57 -38.62
N HIS A 109 38.67 30.90 -38.54
CA HIS A 109 39.36 31.81 -39.47
C HIS A 109 40.89 31.80 -39.24
N ASN A 110 41.66 31.44 -40.28
CA ASN A 110 42.74 32.28 -40.82
C ASN A 110 43.41 31.61 -42.04
N ALA A 111 43.10 32.22 -43.20
CA ALA A 111 44.00 32.68 -44.26
C ALA A 111 45.49 32.30 -44.17
N GLU A 112 46.01 31.64 -45.22
CA GLU A 112 47.08 32.10 -46.15
C GLU A 112 48.36 31.28 -45.88
N ASP A 113 49.15 30.76 -46.84
CA ASP A 113 49.37 31.06 -48.25
C ASP A 113 50.04 29.80 -48.90
N PRO A 114 50.00 29.61 -50.24
CA PRO A 114 50.70 28.52 -50.92
C PRO A 114 52.19 28.84 -51.12
N SER A 115 53.04 27.82 -51.04
CA SER A 115 54.48 27.90 -51.28
C SER A 115 54.82 28.48 -52.66
N SER A 116 55.64 29.55 -52.68
CA SER A 116 56.79 29.77 -53.58
C SER A 116 57.63 30.93 -53.08
#